data_AF-A0A0M8YDJ7-F1
#
_entry.id   AF-A0A0M8YDJ7-F1
#
_cell.length_a   1.000
_cell.length_b   1.000
_cell.length_c   1.000
_cell.angle_alpha   90.00
_cell.angle_beta   90.00
_cell.angle_gamma   90.00
#
_symmetry.space_group_name_H-M   'P 1'
#
loop_
_entity.id
_entity.type
_entity.pdbx_description
1 polymer ?
#
loop_
_entity_poly.entity_id
_entity_poly.type
_entity_poly.pdbx_seq_one_letter_code
_entity_poly.pdbx_strand_id
1 'polypeptide(L)'
;MPDVIGCQGFRAAFRHGAQGGYDGVDAWEVAAPVTRGRRLRIMVEEHESLHRELQASSGWGLVAALSTAVGDRRGAPREALRWMAALSEDTQECFATTMSAALLGVGAVRELLAGNAEYTAHLTRGLALTGDETAPWALREAALEAAARCFMSPGSVPALLDRGLTRLDTRAAFRVDRPDDRLAAFEAAGGPAGWSAVYAELLAEHGDDIAALTALYPDRWVRLDGDVPSRPADEVRRLREFTEDVLLRRCHEHVRDVLASTGRDTIGWGDEEVLVRRLTEAVRAEDPELAAGLAVRTTRISPVEDPAEFDRQAVRLREPLEVRVVPVDSPLLDTSLRVAVWLSRDAARRQFRFPPDVELPDVVVALLNGLRTPDGRAVVGLLPSTTTPAELRDRGIDASVLTTQTTLTTTGVQDVLRGEEVCVLLDGRVARTFDEWLARGDVTMTYALDRVSTDDFGDLDVLVFALDRLPGFRLVAVCGTYAAAMLLGYLKTRHPALVRPDPGLADGERTALAVAIVLRVWSVLGNGHLRG
;
A
#
# COMPACT_ATOMS: atom_id res chain seq x y z
N MET A 1 -14.87 -28.41 -7.80
CA MET A 1 -13.61 -27.93 -7.21
C MET A 1 -13.90 -26.52 -6.75
N PRO A 2 -13.73 -26.18 -5.47
CA PRO A 2 -13.86 -24.79 -5.04
C PRO A 2 -12.63 -24.02 -5.54
N ASP A 3 -12.88 -22.84 -6.09
CA ASP A 3 -11.88 -21.93 -6.62
C ASP A 3 -10.88 -21.55 -5.52
N VAL A 4 -9.61 -21.94 -5.71
CA VAL A 4 -8.49 -21.51 -4.86
C VAL A 4 -8.12 -20.09 -5.30
N ILE A 5 -8.39 -19.11 -4.44
CA ILE A 5 -8.25 -17.68 -4.71
C ILE A 5 -6.82 -17.25 -4.36
N GLY A 6 -5.88 -17.45 -5.28
CA GLY A 6 -4.56 -16.81 -5.23
C GLY A 6 -4.45 -15.71 -6.27
N CYS A 7 -4.11 -14.46 -5.86
CA CYS A 7 -3.68 -13.29 -6.66
C CYS A 7 -4.47 -12.90 -7.93
N GLN A 8 -5.59 -13.56 -8.23
CA GLN A 8 -6.53 -13.22 -9.29
C GLN A 8 -7.88 -12.74 -8.73
N GLY A 9 -8.02 -12.76 -7.40
CA GLY A 9 -9.20 -12.41 -6.63
C GLY A 9 -9.48 -10.92 -6.50
N PHE A 10 -8.71 -10.01 -7.11
CA PHE A 10 -8.82 -8.57 -6.84
C PHE A 10 -10.17 -7.91 -7.20
N ARG A 11 -11.04 -8.58 -7.97
CA ARG A 11 -12.43 -8.14 -8.23
C ARG A 11 -13.49 -9.11 -7.69
N ALA A 12 -13.14 -10.39 -7.49
CA ALA A 12 -14.04 -11.41 -6.96
C ALA A 12 -14.05 -11.43 -5.42
N ALA A 13 -12.88 -11.27 -4.79
CA ALA A 13 -12.70 -11.27 -3.34
C ALA A 13 -13.50 -10.15 -2.65
N PHE A 14 -13.62 -8.96 -3.26
CA PHE A 14 -14.46 -7.89 -2.73
C PHE A 14 -15.97 -8.18 -2.79
N ARG A 15 -16.43 -9.01 -3.74
CA ARG A 15 -17.83 -9.50 -3.74
C ARG A 15 -18.10 -10.50 -2.62
N HIS A 16 -17.04 -11.07 -2.04
CA HIS A 16 -17.08 -12.07 -0.98
C HIS A 16 -16.57 -11.55 0.38
N GLY A 17 -16.32 -10.25 0.53
CA GLY A 17 -15.99 -9.64 1.83
C GLY A 17 -14.50 -9.45 2.13
N ALA A 18 -13.60 -9.57 1.15
CA ALA A 18 -12.18 -9.26 1.35
C ALA A 18 -11.95 -7.80 1.73
N GLN A 19 -11.11 -7.57 2.74
CA GLN A 19 -10.89 -6.26 3.37
C GLN A 19 -9.79 -5.44 2.68
N GLY A 20 -8.85 -6.11 2.03
CA GLY A 20 -7.79 -5.53 1.22
C GLY A 20 -7.32 -6.52 0.15
N GLY A 21 -6.26 -6.15 -0.56
CA GLY A 21 -5.53 -7.09 -1.39
C GLY A 21 -4.28 -6.48 -1.99
N TYR A 22 -3.19 -7.24 -1.96
CA TYR A 22 -1.94 -6.94 -2.65
C TYR A 22 -1.92 -7.54 -4.07
N ASP A 23 -1.39 -6.79 -5.05
CA ASP A 23 -1.33 -7.22 -6.45
C ASP A 23 -0.20 -8.22 -6.75
N GLY A 24 0.61 -8.55 -5.73
CA GLY A 24 1.73 -9.48 -5.82
C GLY A 24 2.96 -8.93 -6.55
N VAL A 25 2.99 -7.62 -6.80
CA VAL A 25 4.13 -6.96 -7.47
C VAL A 25 4.55 -5.72 -6.68
N ASP A 26 3.68 -4.74 -6.53
CA ASP A 26 4.05 -3.44 -5.97
C ASP A 26 2.88 -2.72 -5.29
N ALA A 27 1.65 -2.85 -5.77
CA ALA A 27 0.52 -2.07 -5.27
C ALA A 27 -0.46 -2.89 -4.44
N TRP A 28 -1.10 -2.28 -3.45
CA TRP A 28 -2.20 -2.90 -2.70
C TRP A 28 -3.40 -1.97 -2.58
N GLU A 29 -4.56 -2.57 -2.35
CA GLU A 29 -5.82 -1.86 -2.16
C GLU A 29 -6.44 -2.20 -0.80
N VAL A 30 -7.12 -1.21 -0.23
CA VAL A 30 -8.00 -1.41 0.92
C VAL A 30 -9.43 -1.08 0.53
N ALA A 31 -10.36 -1.98 0.84
CA ALA A 31 -11.79 -1.73 0.63
C ALA A 31 -12.37 -1.01 1.84
N ALA A 32 -12.62 0.28 1.65
CA ALA A 32 -13.23 1.13 2.67
C ALA A 32 -14.61 0.64 3.16
N PRO A 33 -15.51 0.06 2.33
CA PRO A 33 -16.84 -0.36 2.78
C PRO A 33 -16.86 -1.47 3.83
N VAL A 34 -15.82 -2.31 3.86
CA VAL A 34 -15.75 -3.50 4.72
C VAL A 34 -14.76 -3.33 5.87
N THR A 35 -13.90 -2.32 5.81
CA THR A 35 -12.98 -1.92 6.89
C THR A 35 -13.58 -0.79 7.73
N ARG A 36 -14.80 -1.01 8.24
CA ARG A 36 -15.55 -0.02 9.04
C ARG A 36 -15.00 0.05 10.45
N GLY A 37 -13.95 0.84 10.63
CA GLY A 37 -13.35 1.11 11.93
C GLY A 37 -11.86 1.41 11.79
N ARG A 38 -11.42 2.50 12.43
CA ARG A 38 -10.04 2.98 12.34
C ARG A 38 -9.02 1.88 12.64
N ARG A 39 -9.22 1.13 13.73
CA ARG A 39 -8.34 0.03 14.14
C ARG A 39 -8.27 -1.08 13.09
N LEU A 40 -9.42 -1.57 12.65
CA LEU A 40 -9.47 -2.62 11.62
C LEU A 40 -8.79 -2.15 10.33
N ARG A 41 -9.01 -0.90 9.91
CA ARG A 41 -8.35 -0.36 8.73
C ARG A 41 -6.84 -0.32 8.87
N ILE A 42 -6.33 0.22 9.97
CA ILE A 42 -4.87 0.25 10.23
C ILE A 42 -4.29 -1.16 10.20
N MET A 43 -4.96 -2.14 10.82
CA MET A 43 -4.52 -3.53 10.77
C MET A 43 -4.42 -4.03 9.32
N VAL A 44 -5.47 -3.81 8.52
CA VAL A 44 -5.54 -4.25 7.13
C VAL A 44 -4.49 -3.53 6.27
N GLU A 45 -4.32 -2.22 6.43
CA GLU A 45 -3.29 -1.44 5.73
C GLU A 45 -1.88 -1.97 6.01
N GLU A 46 -1.58 -2.20 7.29
CA GLU A 46 -0.30 -2.78 7.72
C GLU A 46 -0.15 -4.23 7.22
N HIS A 47 -1.21 -5.04 7.29
CA HIS A 47 -1.22 -6.42 6.82
C HIS A 47 -0.87 -6.51 5.31
N GLU A 48 -1.53 -5.71 4.47
CA GLU A 48 -1.23 -5.69 3.02
C GLU A 48 0.17 -5.13 2.73
N SER A 49 0.64 -4.14 3.50
CA SER A 49 2.01 -3.63 3.42
C SER A 49 3.04 -4.72 3.74
N LEU A 50 2.79 -5.52 4.78
CA LEU A 50 3.67 -6.61 5.20
C LEU A 50 3.75 -7.76 4.18
N HIS A 51 2.66 -8.05 3.47
CA HIS A 51 2.70 -8.97 2.32
C HIS A 51 3.70 -8.50 1.27
N ARG A 52 3.65 -7.20 0.93
CA ARG A 52 4.60 -6.61 0.01
C ARG A 52 6.01 -6.61 0.57
N GLU A 53 6.20 -6.25 1.84
CA GLU A 53 7.52 -6.24 2.47
C GLU A 53 8.16 -7.63 2.38
N LEU A 54 7.43 -8.68 2.74
CA LEU A 54 7.93 -10.05 2.67
C LEU A 54 8.22 -10.48 1.22
N GLN A 55 7.38 -10.10 0.25
CA GLN A 55 7.64 -10.41 -1.15
C GLN A 55 8.86 -9.64 -1.70
N ALA A 56 9.03 -8.38 -1.31
CA ALA A 56 10.14 -7.54 -1.76
C ALA A 56 11.47 -7.84 -1.06
N SER A 57 11.47 -8.63 0.02
CA SER A 57 12.66 -8.95 0.83
C SER A 57 13.03 -10.44 0.83
N SER A 58 12.39 -11.27 -0.01
CA SER A 58 12.64 -12.71 -0.06
C SER A 58 12.90 -13.22 -1.46
N GLY A 59 13.66 -14.31 -1.57
CA GLY A 59 14.01 -14.88 -2.88
C GLY A 59 12.80 -15.34 -3.70
N TRP A 60 11.83 -15.99 -3.06
CA TRP A 60 10.58 -16.43 -3.68
C TRP A 60 9.75 -15.23 -4.15
N GLY A 61 9.56 -14.23 -3.29
CA GLY A 61 8.80 -13.03 -3.63
C GLY A 61 9.42 -12.22 -4.76
N LEU A 62 10.74 -12.02 -4.74
CA LEU A 62 11.46 -11.30 -5.80
C LEU A 62 11.33 -12.01 -7.15
N VAL A 63 11.42 -13.35 -7.18
CA VAL A 63 11.16 -14.13 -8.41
C VAL A 63 9.73 -13.92 -8.90
N ALA A 64 8.73 -13.98 -8.02
CA ALA A 64 7.33 -13.80 -8.39
C ALA A 64 7.06 -12.40 -8.97
N ALA A 65 7.55 -11.35 -8.30
CA ALA A 65 7.39 -9.97 -8.71
C ALA A 65 8.10 -9.69 -10.04
N LEU A 66 9.36 -10.11 -10.19
CA LEU A 66 10.14 -9.88 -11.42
C LEU A 66 9.62 -10.70 -12.60
N SER A 67 9.16 -11.93 -12.37
CA SER A 67 8.51 -12.73 -13.42
C SER A 67 7.24 -12.05 -13.93
N THR A 68 6.48 -11.43 -13.03
CA THR A 68 5.30 -10.65 -13.42
C THR A 68 5.67 -9.38 -14.17
N ALA A 69 6.68 -8.63 -13.72
CA ALA A 69 7.11 -7.41 -14.36
C ALA A 69 7.66 -7.65 -15.78
N VAL A 70 8.51 -8.67 -15.95
CA VAL A 70 9.00 -9.10 -17.27
C VAL A 70 7.84 -9.63 -18.11
N GLY A 71 6.97 -10.46 -17.52
CA GLY A 71 5.83 -11.04 -18.20
C GLY A 71 4.88 -10.00 -18.77
N ASP A 72 4.49 -8.99 -17.97
CA ASP A 72 3.62 -7.89 -18.40
C ASP A 72 4.19 -7.14 -19.62
N ARG A 73 5.50 -6.83 -19.60
CA ARG A 73 6.18 -6.12 -20.70
C ARG A 73 6.34 -6.98 -21.95
N ARG A 74 6.37 -8.30 -21.79
CA ARG A 74 6.52 -9.28 -22.88
C ARG A 74 5.21 -9.90 -23.34
N GLY A 75 4.08 -9.56 -22.70
CA GLY A 75 2.77 -10.14 -22.99
C GLY A 75 2.61 -11.60 -22.53
N ALA A 76 3.35 -12.03 -21.50
CA ALA A 76 3.26 -13.38 -20.94
C ALA A 76 2.18 -13.47 -19.83
N PRO A 77 1.53 -14.64 -19.65
CA PRO A 77 0.52 -14.84 -18.61
C PRO A 77 1.07 -14.71 -17.18
N ARG A 78 0.28 -14.10 -16.28
CA ARG A 78 0.59 -13.97 -14.83
C ARG A 78 0.38 -15.25 -14.01
N GLU A 79 0.56 -16.43 -14.61
CA GLU A 79 0.31 -17.71 -13.92
C GLU A 79 1.36 -17.99 -12.85
N ALA A 80 2.62 -17.62 -13.10
CA ALA A 80 3.71 -17.76 -12.14
C ALA A 80 3.37 -17.10 -10.80
N LEU A 81 2.92 -15.85 -10.82
CA LEU A 81 2.56 -15.11 -9.61
C LEU A 81 1.45 -15.79 -8.81
N ARG A 82 0.40 -16.27 -9.49
CA ARG A 82 -0.72 -16.94 -8.80
C ARG A 82 -0.28 -18.22 -8.13
N TRP A 83 0.52 -19.03 -8.82
CA TRP A 83 1.07 -20.25 -8.24
C TRP A 83 2.00 -19.94 -7.09
N MET A 84 2.89 -18.96 -7.24
CA MET A 84 3.83 -18.61 -6.18
C MET A 84 3.12 -18.06 -4.95
N ALA A 85 2.12 -17.19 -5.11
CA ALA A 85 1.29 -16.70 -4.01
C ALA A 85 0.55 -17.84 -3.30
N ALA A 86 -0.15 -18.70 -4.05
CA ALA A 86 -0.93 -19.81 -3.50
C ALA A 86 -0.09 -20.91 -2.81
N LEU A 87 1.22 -20.98 -3.08
CA LEU A 87 2.14 -21.93 -2.43
C LEU A 87 2.90 -21.32 -1.24
N SER A 88 2.58 -20.06 -0.92
CA SER A 88 3.14 -19.30 0.19
C SER A 88 2.06 -18.63 1.04
N GLU A 89 0.81 -19.04 0.87
CA GLU A 89 -0.35 -18.37 1.45
C GLU A 89 -0.30 -18.45 2.97
N ASP A 90 -0.12 -19.66 3.53
CA ASP A 90 -0.02 -19.84 4.98
C ASP A 90 1.13 -19.04 5.58
N THR A 91 2.29 -19.04 4.90
CA THR A 91 3.49 -18.32 5.32
C THR A 91 3.25 -16.82 5.35
N GLN A 92 2.69 -16.28 4.27
CA GLN A 92 2.39 -14.85 4.12
C GLN A 92 1.32 -14.41 5.13
N GLU A 93 0.20 -15.14 5.22
CA GLU A 93 -0.92 -14.78 6.11
C GLU A 93 -0.54 -14.90 7.59
N CYS A 94 0.23 -15.91 8.00
CA CYS A 94 0.73 -16.01 9.38
C CYS A 94 1.66 -14.83 9.72
N PHE A 95 2.58 -14.48 8.82
CA PHE A 95 3.49 -13.35 9.01
C PHE A 95 2.72 -12.03 9.11
N ALA A 96 1.95 -11.68 8.07
CA ALA A 96 1.27 -10.41 7.96
C ALA A 96 0.19 -10.23 9.04
N THR A 97 -0.53 -11.30 9.42
CA THR A 97 -1.53 -11.24 10.49
C THR A 97 -0.90 -11.04 11.85
N THR A 98 0.17 -11.77 12.19
CA THR A 98 0.79 -11.66 13.52
C THR A 98 1.56 -10.35 13.69
N MET A 99 2.26 -9.90 12.65
CA MET A 99 2.97 -8.60 12.67
C MET A 99 2.01 -7.41 12.72
N SER A 100 0.93 -7.42 11.93
CA SER A 100 -0.09 -6.35 12.00
C SER A 100 -0.89 -6.40 13.32
N ALA A 101 -1.07 -7.59 13.92
CA ALA A 101 -1.67 -7.71 15.24
C ALA A 101 -0.79 -7.08 16.34
N ALA A 102 0.53 -7.19 16.20
CA ALA A 102 1.47 -6.57 17.11
C ALA A 102 1.38 -5.06 17.09
N LEU A 103 1.12 -4.47 15.91
CA LEU A 103 0.88 -3.04 15.79
C LEU A 103 -0.24 -2.63 16.75
N LEU A 104 -1.41 -3.29 16.76
CA LEU A 104 -2.55 -2.93 17.61
C LEU A 104 -2.62 -3.55 19.00
N GLY A 105 -1.67 -4.41 19.32
CA GLY A 105 -1.73 -5.28 20.48
C GLY A 105 -2.60 -6.51 20.18
N VAL A 106 -2.01 -7.68 20.43
CA VAL A 106 -2.59 -9.00 20.14
C VAL A 106 -3.98 -9.18 20.76
N GLY A 107 -4.21 -8.68 21.99
CA GLY A 107 -5.51 -8.77 22.66
C GLY A 107 -6.62 -8.03 21.90
N ALA A 108 -6.38 -6.78 21.52
CA ALA A 108 -7.33 -5.98 20.77
C ALA A 108 -7.60 -6.59 19.39
N VAL A 109 -6.59 -7.17 18.74
CA VAL A 109 -6.77 -7.83 17.45
C VAL A 109 -7.57 -9.12 17.55
N ARG A 110 -7.41 -9.91 18.62
CA ARG A 110 -8.29 -11.07 18.85
C ARG A 110 -9.76 -10.68 18.96
N GLU A 111 -10.06 -9.53 19.56
CA GLU A 111 -11.42 -8.99 19.59
C GLU A 111 -11.89 -8.54 18.21
N LEU A 112 -11.03 -7.86 17.43
CA LEU A 112 -11.35 -7.43 16.06
C LEU A 112 -11.60 -8.62 15.11
N LEU A 113 -10.87 -9.72 15.30
CA LEU A 113 -11.00 -10.94 14.50
C LEU A 113 -12.10 -11.88 15.03
N ALA A 114 -12.87 -11.48 16.05
CA ALA A 114 -13.94 -12.31 16.58
C ALA A 114 -14.97 -12.66 15.47
N GLY A 115 -15.11 -13.95 15.19
CA GLY A 115 -15.96 -14.46 14.11
C GLY A 115 -15.24 -14.72 12.78
N ASN A 116 -13.96 -14.38 12.66
CA ASN A 116 -13.10 -14.74 11.53
C ASN A 116 -12.16 -15.89 11.94
N ALA A 117 -12.63 -17.13 11.77
CA ALA A 117 -11.91 -18.32 12.22
C ALA A 117 -10.56 -18.52 11.50
N GLU A 118 -10.48 -18.14 10.23
CA GLU A 118 -9.30 -18.26 9.39
C GLU A 118 -8.17 -17.35 9.88
N TYR A 119 -8.43 -16.04 9.98
CA TYR A 119 -7.43 -15.09 10.50
C TYR A 119 -7.10 -15.31 11.97
N THR A 120 -8.05 -15.83 12.77
CA THR A 120 -7.76 -16.27 14.14
C THR A 120 -6.77 -17.44 14.16
N ALA A 121 -6.90 -18.38 13.20
CA ALA A 121 -5.95 -19.49 13.06
C ALA A 121 -4.56 -19.00 12.62
N HIS A 122 -4.48 -18.09 11.64
CA HIS A 122 -3.20 -17.49 11.23
C HIS A 122 -2.52 -16.75 12.37
N LEU A 123 -3.25 -15.91 13.12
CA LEU A 123 -2.72 -15.22 14.30
C LEU A 123 -2.21 -16.22 15.35
N THR A 124 -2.99 -17.26 15.63
CA THR A 124 -2.62 -18.28 16.64
C THR A 124 -1.36 -19.03 16.23
N ARG A 125 -1.29 -19.45 14.96
CA ARG A 125 -0.13 -20.15 14.40
C ARG A 125 1.11 -19.27 14.41
N GLY A 126 1.02 -18.02 13.92
CA GLY A 126 2.14 -17.09 13.91
C GLY A 126 2.65 -16.75 15.32
N LEU A 127 1.77 -16.61 16.32
CA LEU A 127 2.21 -16.44 17.71
C LEU A 127 2.95 -17.68 18.23
N ALA A 128 2.46 -18.89 17.92
CA ALA A 128 3.10 -20.15 18.31
C ALA A 128 4.46 -20.35 17.64
N LEU A 129 4.65 -19.85 16.41
CA LEU A 129 5.94 -19.90 15.70
C LEU A 129 7.06 -19.16 16.44
N THR A 130 6.72 -18.17 17.27
CA THR A 130 7.69 -17.35 18.03
C THR A 130 8.12 -17.94 19.37
N GLY A 131 7.63 -19.13 19.74
CA GLY A 131 7.98 -19.79 20.99
C GLY A 131 7.31 -19.18 22.21
N ASP A 132 8.09 -18.89 23.26
CA ASP A 132 7.61 -18.45 24.57
C ASP A 132 6.87 -17.10 24.50
N GLU A 133 5.61 -17.07 24.94
CA GLU A 133 4.79 -15.86 24.94
C GLU A 133 5.26 -14.79 25.94
N THR A 134 6.08 -15.18 26.93
CA THR A 134 6.65 -14.29 27.95
C THR A 134 7.93 -13.59 27.49
N ALA A 135 8.52 -14.03 26.36
CA ALA A 135 9.69 -13.38 25.80
C ALA A 135 9.37 -11.93 25.36
N PRO A 136 10.31 -10.98 25.50
CA PRO A 136 10.16 -9.63 24.99
C PRO A 136 9.72 -9.61 23.53
N TRP A 137 8.76 -8.74 23.20
CA TRP A 137 8.16 -8.71 21.86
C TRP A 137 9.20 -8.49 20.75
N ALA A 138 10.24 -7.68 20.99
CA ALA A 138 11.31 -7.45 20.01
C ALA A 138 12.00 -8.75 19.54
N LEU A 139 12.16 -9.74 20.43
CA LEU A 139 12.72 -11.05 20.08
C LEU A 139 11.74 -11.88 19.25
N ARG A 140 10.46 -11.85 19.64
CA ARG A 140 9.38 -12.59 18.95
C ARG A 140 9.15 -12.06 17.54
N GLU A 141 9.21 -10.73 17.37
CA GLU A 141 9.16 -10.06 16.07
C GLU A 141 10.33 -10.47 15.19
N ALA A 142 11.56 -10.40 15.70
CA ALA A 142 12.75 -10.82 14.95
C ALA A 142 12.69 -12.31 14.56
N ALA A 143 12.19 -13.17 15.46
CA ALA A 143 12.00 -14.59 15.19
C ALA A 143 10.97 -14.85 14.08
N LEU A 144 9.82 -14.18 14.12
CA LEU A 144 8.78 -14.31 13.10
C LEU A 144 9.26 -13.80 11.74
N GLU A 145 9.91 -12.64 11.71
CA GLU A 145 10.45 -12.05 10.48
C GLU A 145 11.54 -12.93 9.87
N ALA A 146 12.50 -13.40 10.67
CA ALA A 146 13.53 -14.31 10.20
C ALA A 146 12.94 -15.64 9.69
N ALA A 147 11.93 -16.19 10.39
CA ALA A 147 11.25 -17.41 9.98
C ALA A 147 10.57 -17.25 8.62
N ALA A 148 9.75 -16.21 8.47
CA ALA A 148 9.05 -15.91 7.21
C ALA A 148 10.03 -15.72 6.04
N ARG A 149 11.12 -14.96 6.24
CA ARG A 149 12.17 -14.77 5.22
C ARG A 149 12.86 -16.08 4.85
N CYS A 150 13.13 -16.96 5.81
CA CYS A 150 13.74 -18.28 5.56
C CYS A 150 12.81 -19.24 4.81
N PHE A 151 11.50 -19.21 5.13
CA PHE A 151 10.51 -20.00 4.42
C PHE A 151 10.35 -19.50 2.98
N MET A 152 10.43 -18.19 2.78
CA MET A 152 10.33 -17.53 1.47
C MET A 152 11.65 -17.44 0.70
N SER A 153 12.77 -17.98 1.21
CA SER A 153 14.07 -17.94 0.53
C SER A 153 14.71 -19.33 0.41
N PRO A 154 14.02 -20.30 -0.23
CA PRO A 154 14.56 -21.63 -0.39
C PRO A 154 15.87 -21.62 -1.20
N GLY A 155 16.82 -22.50 -0.83
CA GLY A 155 18.08 -22.64 -1.55
C GLY A 155 17.91 -23.05 -3.02
N SER A 156 16.71 -23.48 -3.41
CA SER A 156 16.32 -23.83 -4.78
C SER A 156 15.92 -22.62 -5.65
N VAL A 157 15.71 -21.42 -5.09
CA VAL A 157 15.36 -20.20 -5.86
C VAL A 157 16.28 -19.96 -7.05
N PRO A 158 17.62 -20.10 -6.94
CA PRO A 158 18.48 -19.84 -8.09
C PRO A 158 18.25 -20.81 -9.26
N ALA A 159 17.78 -22.04 -9.00
CA ALA A 159 17.40 -22.98 -10.04
C ALA A 159 16.08 -22.58 -10.74
N LEU A 160 15.22 -21.78 -10.10
CA LEU A 160 14.07 -21.15 -10.76
C LEU A 160 14.54 -20.08 -11.74
N LEU A 161 15.53 -19.26 -11.35
CA LEU A 161 16.12 -18.24 -12.22
C LEU A 161 16.77 -18.85 -13.46
N ASP A 162 17.48 -19.96 -13.30
CA ASP A 162 18.16 -20.63 -14.42
C ASP A 162 17.19 -21.16 -15.49
N ARG A 163 15.88 -21.30 -15.18
CA ARG A 163 14.84 -21.66 -16.15
C ARG A 163 14.40 -20.48 -17.01
N GLY A 164 14.56 -19.25 -16.51
CA GLY A 164 14.06 -18.01 -17.10
C GLY A 164 12.72 -17.57 -16.51
N LEU A 165 12.60 -16.28 -16.20
CA LEU A 165 11.46 -15.60 -15.57
C LEU A 165 10.18 -15.73 -16.39
N THR A 166 10.27 -15.64 -17.72
CA THR A 166 9.11 -15.86 -18.61
C THR A 166 8.67 -17.32 -18.73
N ARG A 167 9.46 -18.28 -18.26
CA ARG A 167 9.17 -19.73 -18.36
C ARG A 167 8.65 -20.35 -17.05
N LEU A 168 8.42 -19.52 -16.04
CA LEU A 168 7.89 -19.95 -14.74
C LEU A 168 6.35 -20.07 -14.73
N ASP A 169 5.69 -20.06 -15.89
CA ASP A 169 4.24 -20.15 -16.02
C ASP A 169 3.66 -21.55 -15.73
N THR A 170 4.47 -22.61 -15.73
CA THR A 170 3.96 -23.98 -15.51
C THR A 170 3.96 -24.41 -14.04
N ARG A 171 2.88 -25.09 -13.61
CA ARG A 171 2.78 -25.72 -12.27
C ARG A 171 3.93 -26.69 -11.96
N ALA A 172 4.56 -27.27 -12.99
CA ALA A 172 5.72 -28.14 -12.83
C ALA A 172 6.94 -27.39 -12.29
N ALA A 173 7.04 -26.07 -12.55
CA ALA A 173 8.16 -25.26 -12.10
C ALA A 173 8.25 -25.19 -10.56
N PHE A 174 7.11 -25.27 -9.86
CA PHE A 174 6.97 -25.02 -8.42
C PHE A 174 6.76 -26.30 -7.58
N ARG A 175 7.25 -27.45 -8.05
CA ARG A 175 7.06 -28.74 -7.36
C ARG A 175 8.02 -29.01 -6.20
N VAL A 176 9.04 -28.18 -6.01
CA VAL A 176 10.09 -28.43 -5.02
C VAL A 176 10.17 -27.25 -4.06
N ASP A 177 10.18 -27.56 -2.76
CA ASP A 177 10.57 -26.66 -1.67
C ASP A 177 9.74 -25.38 -1.53
N ARG A 178 8.42 -25.55 -1.39
CA ARG A 178 7.44 -24.45 -1.25
C ARG A 178 7.51 -23.80 0.13
N PRO A 179 7.26 -22.48 0.25
CA PRO A 179 7.27 -21.80 1.55
C PRO A 179 6.37 -22.44 2.60
N ASP A 180 5.14 -22.83 2.26
CA ASP A 180 4.21 -23.43 3.24
C ASP A 180 4.66 -24.83 3.69
N ASP A 181 5.30 -25.61 2.81
CA ASP A 181 5.91 -26.90 3.18
C ASP A 181 7.10 -26.71 4.12
N ARG A 182 7.84 -25.60 3.99
CA ARG A 182 8.99 -25.23 4.84
C ARG A 182 8.53 -24.79 6.22
N LEU A 183 7.47 -23.97 6.28
CA LEU A 183 6.83 -23.59 7.52
C LEU A 183 6.38 -24.83 8.32
N ALA A 184 5.67 -25.76 7.67
CA ALA A 184 5.26 -27.02 8.30
C ALA A 184 6.45 -27.90 8.74
N ALA A 185 7.53 -27.93 7.95
CA ALA A 185 8.74 -28.68 8.30
C ALA A 185 9.46 -28.08 9.53
N PHE A 186 9.52 -26.75 9.63
CA PHE A 186 10.08 -26.07 10.79
C PHE A 186 9.29 -26.36 12.07
N GLU A 187 7.96 -26.32 12.00
CA GLU A 187 7.08 -26.71 13.11
C GLU A 187 7.32 -28.17 13.54
N ALA A 188 7.32 -29.10 12.58
CA ALA A 188 7.49 -30.52 12.83
C ALA A 188 8.88 -30.88 13.41
N ALA A 189 9.92 -30.12 13.04
CA ALA A 189 11.27 -30.29 13.55
C ALA A 189 11.47 -29.70 14.97
N GLY A 190 10.42 -29.13 15.57
CA GLY A 190 10.52 -28.49 16.89
C GLY A 190 11.18 -27.11 16.85
N GLY A 191 11.21 -26.46 15.68
CA GLY A 191 11.78 -25.12 15.50
C GLY A 191 11.33 -24.10 16.55
N PRO A 192 10.01 -23.97 16.83
CA PRO A 192 9.52 -23.05 17.86
C PRO A 192 10.02 -23.36 19.28
N ALA A 193 10.24 -24.64 19.62
CA ALA A 193 10.75 -25.03 20.94
C ALA A 193 12.24 -24.67 21.13
N GLY A 194 12.99 -24.49 20.04
CA GLY A 194 14.39 -24.06 20.08
C GLY A 194 14.59 -22.59 20.46
N TRP A 195 13.55 -21.74 20.34
CA TRP A 195 13.67 -20.31 20.61
C TRP A 195 14.10 -19.98 22.03
N SER A 196 13.71 -20.78 23.03
CA SER A 196 14.05 -20.51 24.43
C SER A 196 15.57 -20.43 24.66
N ALA A 197 16.36 -21.27 23.98
CA ALA A 197 17.82 -21.22 24.07
C ALA A 197 18.38 -19.96 23.39
N VAL A 198 17.92 -19.68 22.15
CA VAL A 198 18.33 -18.51 21.38
C VAL A 198 18.01 -17.20 22.12
N TYR A 199 16.80 -17.09 22.69
CA TYR A 199 16.38 -15.92 23.46
C TYR A 199 17.19 -15.76 24.75
N ALA A 200 17.48 -16.84 25.46
CA ALA A 200 18.29 -16.77 26.68
C ALA A 200 19.71 -16.26 26.39
N GLU A 201 20.33 -16.71 25.30
CA GLU A 201 21.63 -16.23 24.84
C GLU A 201 21.57 -14.75 24.45
N LEU A 202 20.61 -14.35 23.61
CA LEU A 202 20.44 -12.95 23.19
C LEU A 202 20.17 -12.01 24.38
N LEU A 203 19.39 -12.43 25.37
CA LEU A 203 19.12 -11.64 26.58
C LEU A 203 20.36 -11.52 27.48
N ALA A 204 21.16 -12.59 27.58
CA ALA A 204 22.40 -12.56 28.34
C ALA A 204 23.45 -11.63 27.71
N GLU A 205 23.54 -11.60 26.39
CA GLU A 205 24.51 -10.78 25.64
C GLU A 205 24.04 -9.33 25.44
N HIS A 206 22.74 -9.11 25.21
CA HIS A 206 22.18 -7.85 24.69
C HIS A 206 20.90 -7.38 25.39
N GLY A 207 20.67 -7.77 26.65
CA GLY A 207 19.45 -7.47 27.40
C GLY A 207 19.04 -5.99 27.41
N ASP A 208 20.01 -5.07 27.54
CA ASP A 208 19.74 -3.62 27.56
C ASP A 208 19.21 -3.10 26.22
N ASP A 209 19.76 -3.56 25.10
CA ASP A 209 19.33 -3.16 23.76
C ASP A 209 17.97 -3.76 23.42
N ILE A 210 17.70 -5.00 23.85
CA ILE A 210 16.40 -5.65 23.72
C ILE A 210 15.34 -4.91 24.57
N ALA A 211 15.69 -4.48 25.78
CA ALA A 211 14.81 -3.69 26.62
C ALA A 211 14.51 -2.32 25.99
N ALA A 212 15.54 -1.66 25.44
CA ALA A 212 15.39 -0.39 24.73
C ALA A 212 14.50 -0.53 23.49
N LEU A 213 14.70 -1.57 22.67
CA LEU A 213 13.82 -1.91 21.55
C LEU A 213 12.39 -2.16 22.02
N THR A 214 12.21 -2.99 23.05
CA THR A 214 10.89 -3.34 23.61
C THR A 214 10.15 -2.09 24.08
N ALA A 215 10.85 -1.12 24.67
CA ALA A 215 10.29 0.16 25.08
C ALA A 215 9.83 1.05 23.90
N LEU A 216 10.25 0.77 22.66
CA LEU A 216 9.73 1.45 21.47
C LEU A 216 8.38 0.90 20.97
N TYR A 217 7.99 -0.31 21.41
CA TYR A 217 6.79 -1.01 20.94
C TYR A 217 5.43 -0.54 21.50
N PRO A 218 5.27 -0.12 22.77
CA PRO A 218 3.97 0.40 23.23
C PRO A 218 3.53 1.67 22.47
N ASP A 219 4.46 2.30 21.74
CA ASP A 219 4.26 3.59 21.05
C ASP A 219 4.14 3.50 19.52
N ARG A 220 4.15 2.31 18.88
CA ARG A 220 3.97 2.25 17.41
C ARG A 220 2.64 2.89 16.96
N TRP A 221 1.60 2.82 17.81
CA TRP A 221 0.34 3.56 17.61
C TRP A 221 0.44 5.06 17.83
N VAL A 222 1.15 5.49 18.87
CA VAL A 222 1.26 6.91 19.25
C VAL A 222 1.90 7.70 18.10
N ARG A 223 2.73 7.05 17.27
CA ARG A 223 3.29 7.61 16.03
C ARG A 223 2.24 7.98 14.96
N LEU A 224 1.08 7.32 14.92
CA LEU A 224 0.01 7.62 13.96
C LEU A 224 -0.83 8.84 14.38
N ASP A 225 -0.82 9.20 15.67
CA ASP A 225 -1.54 10.37 16.20
C ASP A 225 -0.64 11.63 16.34
N GLY A 226 0.58 11.59 15.79
CA GLY A 226 1.43 12.78 15.57
C GLY A 226 2.39 13.14 16.70
N ASP A 227 2.26 12.52 17.88
CA ASP A 227 3.18 12.70 19.01
C ASP A 227 4.27 11.61 19.00
N VAL A 228 5.24 11.73 18.10
CA VAL A 228 6.42 10.86 18.14
C VAL A 228 7.34 11.34 19.25
N PRO A 229 7.62 10.55 20.31
CA PRO A 229 8.68 10.90 21.24
C PRO A 229 9.98 11.05 20.46
N SER A 230 10.58 12.25 20.47
CA SER A 230 11.82 12.50 19.75
C SER A 230 12.97 11.78 20.46
N ARG A 231 13.24 10.54 20.06
CA ARG A 231 14.49 9.87 20.39
C ARG A 231 15.62 10.49 19.56
N PRO A 232 16.84 10.61 20.08
CA PRO A 232 17.99 11.01 19.28
C PRO A 232 18.15 10.11 18.05
N ALA A 233 18.41 10.70 16.88
CA ALA A 233 18.54 9.96 15.63
C ALA A 233 19.62 8.87 15.69
N ASP A 234 20.70 9.11 16.44
CA ASP A 234 21.78 8.14 16.63
C ASP A 234 21.33 6.91 17.44
N GLU A 235 20.42 7.07 18.41
CA GLU A 235 19.86 5.95 19.16
C GLU A 235 18.98 5.07 18.27
N VAL A 236 18.11 5.70 17.47
CA VAL A 236 17.26 5.00 16.50
C VAL A 236 18.10 4.23 15.48
N ARG A 237 19.15 4.86 14.94
CA ARG A 237 20.09 4.21 14.00
C ARG A 237 20.77 3.00 14.64
N ARG A 238 21.32 3.16 15.84
CA ARG A 238 21.99 2.08 16.59
C ARG A 238 21.06 0.89 16.85
N LEU A 239 19.82 1.15 17.27
CA LEU A 239 18.84 0.08 17.55
C LEU A 239 18.39 -0.64 16.27
N ARG A 240 18.35 0.06 15.13
CA ARG A 240 18.10 -0.55 13.82
C ARG A 240 19.24 -1.46 13.39
N GLU A 241 20.48 -0.96 13.47
CA GLU A 241 21.69 -1.76 13.20
C GLU A 241 21.72 -3.02 14.08
N PHE A 242 21.44 -2.87 15.38
CA PHE A 242 21.33 -4.01 16.30
C PHE A 242 20.22 -5.01 15.88
N THR A 243 19.06 -4.52 15.46
CA THR A 243 17.96 -5.39 15.00
C THR A 243 18.36 -6.19 13.76
N GLU A 244 18.98 -5.54 12.78
CA GLU A 244 19.36 -6.17 11.51
C GLU A 244 20.58 -7.09 11.68
N ASP A 245 21.68 -6.61 12.26
CA ASP A 245 22.96 -7.30 12.27
C ASP A 245 23.07 -8.38 13.36
N VAL A 246 22.29 -8.25 14.44
CA VAL A 246 22.34 -9.16 15.59
C VAL A 246 21.06 -9.97 15.70
N LEU A 247 19.91 -9.35 15.95
CA LEU A 247 18.68 -10.09 16.26
C LEU A 247 18.20 -10.92 15.06
N LEU A 248 17.95 -10.28 13.93
CA LEU A 248 17.44 -10.95 12.73
C LEU A 248 18.42 -12.00 12.22
N ARG A 249 19.73 -11.68 12.23
CA ARG A 249 20.76 -12.63 11.83
C ARG A 249 20.78 -13.90 12.70
N ARG A 250 20.78 -13.77 14.02
CA ARG A 250 20.78 -14.93 14.94
C ARG A 250 19.51 -15.77 14.80
N CYS A 251 18.36 -15.10 14.67
CA CYS A 251 17.10 -15.78 14.40
C CYS A 251 17.10 -16.50 13.05
N HIS A 252 17.68 -15.89 12.00
CA HIS A 252 17.81 -16.50 10.69
C HIS A 252 18.71 -17.73 10.73
N GLU A 253 19.86 -17.66 11.41
CA GLU A 253 20.77 -18.79 11.59
C GLU A 253 20.06 -19.99 12.25
N HIS A 254 19.29 -19.75 13.32
CA HIS A 254 18.46 -20.78 13.96
C HIS A 254 17.47 -21.43 12.99
N VAL A 255 16.66 -20.62 12.29
CA VAL A 255 15.65 -21.17 11.37
C VAL A 255 16.29 -21.95 10.22
N ARG A 256 17.38 -21.42 9.66
CA ARG A 256 18.15 -22.11 8.62
C ARG A 256 18.66 -23.46 9.10
N ASP A 257 19.26 -23.52 10.29
CA ASP A 257 19.86 -24.75 10.80
C ASP A 257 18.78 -25.81 11.10
N VAL A 258 17.61 -25.39 11.61
CA VAL A 258 16.44 -26.28 11.75
C VAL A 258 15.95 -26.79 10.39
N LEU A 259 15.77 -25.92 9.40
CA LEU A 259 15.31 -26.33 8.06
C LEU A 259 16.33 -27.24 7.36
N ALA A 260 17.62 -26.95 7.47
CA ALA A 260 18.69 -27.79 6.93
C ALA A 260 18.65 -29.20 7.52
N SER A 261 18.31 -29.36 8.81
CA SER A 261 18.14 -30.68 9.43
C SER A 261 16.99 -31.51 8.82
N THR A 262 16.06 -30.85 8.12
CA THR A 262 14.96 -31.49 7.38
C THR A 262 15.26 -31.67 5.89
N GLY A 263 16.48 -31.39 5.44
CA GLY A 263 16.89 -31.43 4.03
C GLY A 263 16.35 -30.26 3.20
N ARG A 264 16.06 -29.13 3.85
CA ARG A 264 15.49 -27.93 3.23
C ARG A 264 16.45 -26.77 3.38
N ASP A 265 17.37 -26.63 2.45
CA ASP A 265 18.34 -25.53 2.49
C ASP A 265 17.66 -24.17 2.33
N THR A 266 18.18 -23.16 3.02
CA THR A 266 17.79 -21.75 2.91
C THR A 266 18.98 -20.97 2.37
N ILE A 267 18.72 -19.95 1.56
CA ILE A 267 19.75 -18.96 1.19
C ILE A 267 20.33 -18.37 2.49
N GLY A 268 21.66 -18.31 2.59
CA GLY A 268 22.32 -17.74 3.77
C GLY A 268 22.18 -16.23 3.82
N TRP A 269 22.24 -15.66 5.03
CA TRP A 269 22.21 -14.21 5.27
C TRP A 269 23.24 -13.45 4.40
N GLY A 270 24.46 -13.98 4.29
CA GLY A 270 25.52 -13.39 3.44
C GLY A 270 25.38 -13.66 1.94
N ASP A 271 24.47 -14.55 1.53
CA ASP A 271 24.26 -14.94 0.14
C ASP A 271 23.14 -14.14 -0.55
N GLU A 272 22.42 -13.29 0.20
CA GLU A 272 21.34 -12.46 -0.34
C GLU A 272 21.84 -11.52 -1.46
N GLU A 273 23.02 -10.92 -1.30
CA GLU A 273 23.62 -10.08 -2.35
C GLU A 273 23.93 -10.89 -3.62
N VAL A 274 24.33 -12.15 -3.47
CA VAL A 274 24.59 -13.04 -4.61
C VAL A 274 23.28 -13.32 -5.35
N LEU A 275 22.21 -13.61 -4.61
CA LEU A 275 20.88 -13.81 -5.18
C LEU A 275 20.39 -12.57 -5.94
N VAL A 276 20.51 -11.39 -5.34
CA VAL A 276 20.08 -10.12 -5.93
C VAL A 276 20.85 -9.81 -7.22
N ARG A 277 22.15 -10.09 -7.28
CA ARG A 277 22.93 -10.00 -8.53
C ARG A 277 22.40 -10.95 -9.59
N ARG A 278 22.15 -12.21 -9.24
CA ARG A 278 21.58 -13.21 -10.17
C ARG A 278 20.19 -12.83 -10.67
N LEU A 279 19.33 -12.28 -9.80
CA LEU A 279 18.01 -11.75 -10.19
C LEU A 279 18.16 -10.62 -11.23
N THR A 280 19.05 -9.67 -10.97
CA THR A 280 19.30 -8.54 -11.89
C THR A 280 19.84 -9.03 -13.24
N GLU A 281 20.72 -10.03 -13.24
CA GLU A 281 21.24 -10.66 -14.46
C GLU A 281 20.15 -11.42 -15.22
N ALA A 282 19.28 -12.16 -14.52
CA ALA A 282 18.15 -12.86 -15.13
C ALA A 282 17.18 -11.87 -15.79
N VAL A 283 16.84 -10.76 -15.11
CA VAL A 283 16.03 -9.69 -15.71
C VAL A 283 16.76 -9.09 -16.90
N ARG A 284 18.06 -8.78 -16.81
CA ARG A 284 18.82 -8.20 -17.92
C ARG A 284 18.86 -9.11 -19.15
N ALA A 285 18.94 -10.43 -18.96
CA ALA A 285 18.92 -11.40 -20.05
C ALA A 285 17.58 -11.41 -20.81
N GLU A 286 16.47 -11.11 -20.13
CA GLU A 286 15.11 -11.15 -20.70
C GLU A 286 14.52 -9.77 -21.03
N ASP A 287 14.94 -8.72 -20.34
CA ASP A 287 14.48 -7.33 -20.49
C ASP A 287 15.56 -6.34 -20.00
N PRO A 288 16.51 -5.95 -20.88
CA PRO A 288 17.58 -5.02 -20.53
C PRO A 288 17.08 -3.63 -20.09
N GLU A 289 15.94 -3.18 -20.61
CA GLU A 289 15.36 -1.88 -20.25
C GLU A 289 14.81 -1.90 -18.84
N LEU A 290 14.06 -2.95 -18.48
CA LEU A 290 13.59 -3.13 -17.10
C LEU A 290 14.78 -3.24 -16.15
N ALA A 291 15.80 -4.03 -16.50
CA ALA A 291 17.00 -4.18 -15.68
C ALA A 291 17.74 -2.86 -15.44
N ALA A 292 17.78 -1.96 -16.44
CA ALA A 292 18.38 -0.64 -16.29
C ALA A 292 17.59 0.27 -15.32
N GLY A 293 16.30 0.00 -15.12
CA GLY A 293 15.43 0.72 -14.19
C GLY A 293 15.34 0.13 -12.78
N LEU A 294 15.94 -1.05 -12.51
CA LEU A 294 15.87 -1.69 -11.19
C LEU A 294 16.74 -0.93 -10.17
N ALA A 295 16.12 -0.47 -9.09
CA ALA A 295 16.80 0.06 -7.92
C ALA A 295 17.00 -1.06 -6.89
N VAL A 296 18.17 -1.68 -6.91
CA VAL A 296 18.54 -2.71 -5.92
C VAL A 296 18.89 -2.05 -4.59
N ARG A 297 18.29 -2.56 -3.50
CA ARG A 297 18.57 -2.15 -2.13
C ARG A 297 18.92 -3.38 -1.32
N THR A 298 20.06 -3.34 -0.62
CA THR A 298 20.55 -4.44 0.23
C THR A 298 20.30 -4.20 1.71
N THR A 299 19.86 -3.00 2.08
CA THR A 299 19.45 -2.65 3.44
C THR A 299 17.93 -2.55 3.49
N ARG A 300 17.32 -3.02 4.59
CA ARG A 300 15.90 -2.74 4.86
C ARG A 300 15.72 -1.23 4.89
N ILE A 301 14.58 -0.73 4.43
CA ILE A 301 14.22 0.69 4.54
C ILE A 301 12.99 0.77 5.42
N SER A 302 13.02 1.68 6.39
CA SER A 302 11.84 1.91 7.21
C SER A 302 10.69 2.36 6.30
N PRO A 303 9.45 1.86 6.47
CA PRO A 303 8.34 2.32 5.65
C PRO A 303 8.21 3.87 5.65
N VAL A 304 8.57 4.56 6.74
CA VAL A 304 8.52 6.04 6.83
C VAL A 304 9.66 6.75 6.08
N GLU A 305 10.63 5.99 5.57
CA GLU A 305 11.73 6.45 4.73
C GLU A 305 11.51 6.07 3.25
N ASP A 306 10.52 5.23 2.93
CA ASP A 306 10.20 4.82 1.57
C ASP A 306 8.99 5.60 1.02
N PRO A 307 9.17 6.62 0.16
CA PRO A 307 8.05 7.39 -0.38
C PRO A 307 7.07 6.50 -1.13
N ALA A 308 7.57 5.41 -1.72
CA ALA A 308 6.74 4.52 -2.50
C ALA A 308 5.74 3.74 -1.63
N GLU A 309 5.91 3.64 -0.30
CA GLU A 309 4.94 2.99 0.59
C GLU A 309 3.54 3.61 0.45
N PHE A 310 3.45 4.94 0.54
CA PHE A 310 2.18 5.63 0.34
C PHE A 310 1.69 5.48 -1.10
N ASP A 311 2.59 5.64 -2.07
CA ASP A 311 2.24 5.66 -3.49
C ASP A 311 1.72 4.33 -4.02
N ARG A 312 1.95 3.22 -3.29
CA ARG A 312 1.50 1.88 -3.66
C ARG A 312 0.09 1.55 -3.16
N GLN A 313 -0.44 2.32 -2.20
CA GLN A 313 -1.78 2.11 -1.70
C GLN A 313 -2.83 2.76 -2.61
N ALA A 314 -3.94 2.06 -2.82
CA ALA A 314 -5.20 2.65 -3.25
C ALA A 314 -6.33 2.33 -2.27
N VAL A 315 -7.28 3.27 -2.15
CA VAL A 315 -8.49 3.08 -1.34
C VAL A 315 -9.67 2.88 -2.28
N ARG A 316 -10.20 1.66 -2.31
CA ARG A 316 -11.39 1.36 -3.10
C ARG A 316 -12.63 1.74 -2.30
N LEU A 317 -13.40 2.68 -2.84
CA LEU A 317 -14.68 3.11 -2.29
C LEU A 317 -15.81 2.22 -2.79
N ARG A 318 -15.79 1.82 -4.07
CA ARG A 318 -16.83 1.03 -4.73
C ARG A 318 -16.42 0.62 -6.14
N GLU A 319 -17.25 -0.20 -6.78
CA GLU A 319 -17.22 -0.38 -8.24
C GLU A 319 -17.55 0.93 -8.98
N PRO A 320 -16.94 1.19 -10.15
CA PRO A 320 -17.28 2.35 -10.97
C PRO A 320 -18.77 2.45 -11.25
N LEU A 321 -19.36 3.61 -10.90
CA LEU A 321 -20.79 3.85 -11.06
C LEU A 321 -21.14 4.03 -12.53
N GLU A 322 -22.30 3.52 -12.95
CA GLU A 322 -22.87 3.88 -14.25
C GLU A 322 -23.20 5.37 -14.30
N VAL A 323 -22.91 6.00 -15.44
CA VAL A 323 -23.18 7.42 -15.66
C VAL A 323 -24.48 7.59 -16.41
N ARG A 324 -25.33 8.47 -15.88
CA ARG A 324 -26.43 9.08 -16.61
C ARG A 324 -25.98 10.44 -17.13
N VAL A 325 -25.71 10.52 -18.43
CA VAL A 325 -25.40 11.80 -19.10
C VAL A 325 -26.69 12.58 -19.30
N VAL A 326 -26.72 13.84 -18.87
CA VAL A 326 -27.88 14.74 -18.99
C VAL A 326 -27.47 16.09 -19.57
N PRO A 327 -28.40 16.88 -20.13
CA PRO A 327 -28.16 18.27 -20.47
C PRO A 327 -27.67 19.09 -19.27
N VAL A 328 -26.80 20.08 -19.50
CA VAL A 328 -26.18 20.90 -18.43
C VAL A 328 -27.22 21.74 -17.66
N ASP A 329 -28.33 22.09 -18.30
CA ASP A 329 -29.48 22.79 -17.74
C ASP A 329 -30.51 21.85 -17.06
N SER A 330 -30.18 20.55 -16.95
CA SER A 330 -31.05 19.59 -16.28
C SER A 330 -31.24 19.94 -14.80
N PRO A 331 -32.47 19.87 -14.27
CA PRO A 331 -32.71 20.04 -12.82
C PRO A 331 -32.02 18.97 -11.97
N LEU A 332 -31.59 17.86 -12.59
CA LEU A 332 -30.79 16.84 -11.91
C LEU A 332 -29.36 17.31 -11.61
N LEU A 333 -28.91 18.44 -12.13
CA LEU A 333 -27.61 19.07 -11.83
C LEU A 333 -27.76 20.34 -10.97
N ASP A 334 -28.99 20.81 -10.76
CA ASP A 334 -29.29 21.99 -9.95
C ASP A 334 -29.40 21.61 -8.46
N THR A 335 -28.25 21.26 -7.88
CA THR A 335 -28.16 20.87 -6.47
C THR A 335 -27.08 21.67 -5.76
N SER A 336 -27.20 21.77 -4.43
CA SER A 336 -26.14 22.31 -3.57
C SER A 336 -24.89 21.42 -3.52
N LEU A 337 -24.97 20.20 -4.07
CA LEU A 337 -23.90 19.21 -4.11
C LEU A 337 -23.38 19.00 -5.52
N ARG A 338 -23.03 20.10 -6.20
CA ARG A 338 -22.45 20.06 -7.56
C ARG A 338 -20.99 20.50 -7.57
N VAL A 339 -20.19 19.84 -8.41
CA VAL A 339 -18.80 20.24 -8.74
C VAL A 339 -18.64 20.29 -10.24
N ALA A 340 -17.81 21.22 -10.70
CA ALA A 340 -17.30 21.21 -12.06
C ALA A 340 -15.98 20.41 -12.07
N VAL A 341 -15.88 19.41 -12.94
CA VAL A 341 -14.72 18.52 -13.04
C VAL A 341 -13.96 18.73 -14.33
N TRP A 342 -12.64 18.70 -14.26
CA TRP A 342 -11.73 18.57 -15.41
C TRP A 342 -10.89 17.33 -15.19
N LEU A 343 -11.12 16.30 -16.00
CA LEU A 343 -10.48 14.99 -15.87
C LEU A 343 -9.84 14.58 -17.19
N SER A 344 -8.68 13.92 -17.16
CA SER A 344 -8.23 13.17 -18.32
C SER A 344 -9.22 12.05 -18.64
N ARG A 345 -9.27 11.62 -19.91
CA ARG A 345 -10.10 10.47 -20.32
C ARG A 345 -9.90 9.26 -19.43
N ASP A 346 -8.65 8.95 -19.09
CA ASP A 346 -8.30 7.78 -18.29
C ASP A 346 -8.75 7.92 -16.83
N ALA A 347 -8.60 9.12 -16.24
CA ALA A 347 -9.12 9.40 -14.90
C ALA A 347 -10.65 9.24 -14.86
N ALA A 348 -11.36 9.78 -15.86
CA ALA A 348 -12.82 9.65 -15.95
C ALA A 348 -13.27 8.18 -16.08
N ARG A 349 -12.60 7.39 -16.93
CA ARG A 349 -12.91 5.95 -17.12
C ARG A 349 -12.58 5.09 -15.90
N ARG A 350 -11.61 5.50 -15.09
CA ARG A 350 -11.28 4.82 -13.83
C ARG A 350 -12.40 4.98 -12.80
N GLN A 351 -13.00 6.17 -12.74
CA GLN A 351 -14.02 6.49 -11.74
C GLN A 351 -15.43 6.08 -12.15
N PHE A 352 -15.73 6.05 -13.45
CA PHE A 352 -17.09 5.95 -13.95
C PHE A 352 -17.24 4.99 -15.14
N ARG A 353 -18.42 4.37 -15.26
CA ARG A 353 -18.85 3.59 -16.44
C ARG A 353 -19.75 4.46 -17.30
N PHE A 354 -19.16 5.09 -18.31
CA PHE A 354 -19.93 5.83 -19.31
C PHE A 354 -20.67 4.86 -20.26
N PRO A 355 -21.84 5.25 -20.77
CA PRO A 355 -22.54 4.49 -21.81
C PRO A 355 -21.60 4.23 -23.02
N PRO A 356 -21.71 3.07 -23.69
CA PRO A 356 -20.79 2.67 -24.76
C PRO A 356 -20.85 3.58 -25.99
N ASP A 357 -21.95 4.32 -26.17
CA ASP A 357 -22.19 5.30 -27.22
C ASP A 357 -21.62 6.70 -26.91
N VAL A 358 -21.11 6.92 -25.69
CA VAL A 358 -20.52 8.20 -25.29
C VAL A 358 -19.01 8.18 -25.54
N GLU A 359 -18.57 8.87 -26.58
CA GLU A 359 -17.15 9.11 -26.84
C GLU A 359 -16.63 10.25 -25.95
N LEU A 360 -15.61 9.96 -25.13
CA LEU A 360 -15.01 10.94 -24.23
C LEU A 360 -13.85 11.68 -24.91
N PRO A 361 -13.78 13.03 -24.83
CA PRO A 361 -12.60 13.78 -25.24
C PRO A 361 -11.37 13.46 -24.37
N ASP A 362 -10.19 13.91 -24.78
CA ASP A 362 -8.96 13.72 -24.00
C ASP A 362 -9.04 14.41 -22.61
N VAL A 363 -9.72 15.57 -22.57
CA VAL A 363 -10.11 16.28 -21.35
C VAL A 363 -11.63 16.30 -21.24
N VAL A 364 -12.14 15.55 -20.27
CA VAL A 364 -13.56 15.52 -19.90
C VAL A 364 -13.85 16.70 -18.97
N VAL A 365 -14.63 17.65 -19.46
CA VAL A 365 -15.17 18.77 -18.67
C VAL A 365 -16.64 18.49 -18.39
N ALA A 366 -17.06 18.51 -17.13
CA ALA A 366 -18.44 18.19 -16.79
C ALA A 366 -18.91 18.84 -15.49
N LEU A 367 -20.23 18.98 -15.35
CA LEU A 367 -20.87 19.15 -14.05
C LEU A 367 -21.23 17.77 -13.50
N LEU A 368 -20.89 17.53 -12.23
CA LEU A 368 -21.13 16.28 -11.53
C LEU A 368 -22.03 16.55 -10.33
N ASN A 369 -23.14 15.81 -10.24
CA ASN A 369 -23.97 15.81 -9.03
C ASN A 369 -23.45 14.77 -8.03
N GLY A 370 -23.22 15.20 -6.79
CA GLY A 370 -22.86 14.33 -5.67
C GLY A 370 -23.99 13.42 -5.19
N LEU A 371 -25.23 13.68 -5.61
CA LEU A 371 -26.36 12.79 -5.39
C LEU A 371 -26.43 11.76 -6.51
N ARG A 372 -26.61 10.50 -6.10
CA ARG A 372 -26.92 9.40 -7.02
C ARG A 372 -28.40 9.44 -7.37
N THR A 373 -28.74 8.97 -8.55
CA THR A 373 -30.14 8.72 -8.90
C THR A 373 -30.73 7.58 -8.05
N PRO A 374 -32.06 7.40 -8.01
CA PRO A 374 -32.68 6.29 -7.29
C PRO A 374 -32.21 4.90 -7.74
N ASP A 375 -31.80 4.74 -9.01
CA ASP A 375 -31.17 3.54 -9.57
C ASP A 375 -29.66 3.46 -9.30
N GLY A 376 -29.10 4.35 -8.48
CA GLY A 376 -27.71 4.32 -8.02
C GLY A 376 -26.67 4.87 -8.99
N ARG A 377 -27.09 5.56 -10.07
CA ARG A 377 -26.20 6.11 -11.10
C ARG A 377 -25.66 7.49 -10.73
N ALA A 378 -24.46 7.79 -11.22
CA ALA A 378 -23.91 9.15 -11.16
C ALA A 378 -24.54 10.03 -12.25
N VAL A 379 -24.88 11.28 -11.94
CA VAL A 379 -25.43 12.23 -12.93
C VAL A 379 -24.33 13.17 -13.39
N VAL A 380 -24.12 13.23 -14.71
CA VAL A 380 -23.05 14.01 -15.35
C VAL A 380 -23.63 14.88 -16.47
N GLY A 381 -23.35 16.19 -16.44
CA GLY A 381 -23.59 17.10 -17.55
C GLY A 381 -22.29 17.41 -18.29
N LEU A 382 -22.09 16.82 -19.47
CA LEU A 382 -20.88 17.03 -20.26
C LEU A 382 -20.86 18.44 -20.87
N LEU A 383 -19.70 19.08 -20.84
CA LEU A 383 -19.41 20.39 -21.40
C LEU A 383 -18.37 20.25 -22.53
N PRO A 384 -18.25 21.26 -23.42
CA PRO A 384 -17.12 21.34 -24.34
C PRO A 384 -15.79 21.25 -23.59
N SER A 385 -14.81 20.54 -24.15
CA SER A 385 -13.51 20.33 -23.51
C SER A 385 -12.70 21.62 -23.31
N THR A 386 -13.08 22.69 -24.01
CA THR A 386 -12.50 24.03 -23.89
C THR A 386 -13.15 24.90 -22.82
N THR A 387 -14.21 24.40 -22.15
CA THR A 387 -14.94 25.22 -21.18
C THR A 387 -14.08 25.59 -19.99
N THR A 388 -14.10 26.88 -19.64
CA THR A 388 -13.33 27.45 -18.53
C THR A 388 -14.21 27.68 -17.30
N PRO A 389 -13.63 27.77 -16.09
CA PRO A 389 -14.37 28.16 -14.89
C PRO A 389 -15.06 29.52 -15.00
N ALA A 390 -14.46 30.48 -15.71
CA ALA A 390 -15.07 31.79 -15.97
C ALA A 390 -16.35 31.68 -16.80
N GLU A 391 -16.34 30.86 -17.86
CA GLU A 391 -17.54 30.63 -18.68
C GLU A 391 -18.69 29.97 -17.91
N LEU A 392 -18.39 29.14 -16.90
CA LEU A 392 -19.42 28.58 -16.02
C LEU A 392 -20.06 29.66 -15.15
N ARG A 393 -19.25 30.56 -14.58
CA ARG A 393 -19.75 31.70 -13.80
C ARG A 393 -20.58 32.66 -14.64
N ASP A 394 -20.17 32.92 -15.88
CA ASP A 394 -20.93 33.75 -16.82
C ASP A 394 -22.32 33.15 -17.14
N ARG A 395 -22.46 31.83 -17.00
CA ARG A 395 -23.75 31.11 -17.11
C ARG A 395 -24.52 31.05 -15.78
N GLY A 396 -24.05 31.72 -14.73
CA GLY A 396 -24.64 31.68 -13.40
C GLY A 396 -24.39 30.37 -12.63
N ILE A 397 -23.43 29.56 -13.07
CA ILE A 397 -23.10 28.27 -12.46
C ILE A 397 -21.92 28.47 -11.50
N ASP A 398 -22.24 28.74 -10.24
CA ASP A 398 -21.25 28.66 -9.16
C ASP A 398 -21.08 27.19 -8.75
N ALA A 399 -19.87 26.65 -8.90
CA ALA A 399 -19.52 25.28 -8.59
C ALA A 399 -18.06 25.20 -8.13
N SER A 400 -17.79 24.30 -7.18
CA SER A 400 -16.40 24.00 -6.80
C SER A 400 -15.68 23.32 -7.96
N VAL A 401 -14.43 23.71 -8.21
CA VAL A 401 -13.59 23.15 -9.28
C VAL A 401 -12.82 21.96 -8.74
N LEU A 402 -12.93 20.82 -9.41
CA LEU A 402 -12.27 19.57 -9.05
C LEU A 402 -11.47 19.03 -10.25
N THR A 403 -10.25 18.58 -9.99
CA THR A 403 -9.42 17.88 -10.98
C THR A 403 -8.56 16.83 -10.28
N THR A 404 -7.64 16.20 -11.01
CA THR A 404 -6.69 15.25 -10.45
C THR A 404 -5.25 15.59 -10.78
N GLN A 405 -4.32 15.12 -9.95
CA GLN A 405 -2.88 15.24 -10.20
C GLN A 405 -2.50 14.69 -11.58
N THR A 406 -3.02 13.52 -11.94
CA THR A 406 -2.80 12.90 -13.25
C THR A 406 -3.30 13.80 -14.37
N THR A 407 -4.48 14.41 -14.21
CA THR A 407 -5.04 15.32 -15.22
C THR A 407 -4.16 16.55 -15.40
N LEU A 408 -3.74 17.20 -14.31
CA LEU A 408 -2.88 18.38 -14.36
C LEU A 408 -1.54 18.10 -15.07
N THR A 409 -0.97 16.92 -14.84
CA THR A 409 0.34 16.55 -15.37
C THR A 409 0.32 16.09 -16.82
N THR A 410 -0.83 15.70 -17.38
CA THR A 410 -0.92 15.06 -18.71
C THR A 410 -1.64 15.87 -19.79
N THR A 411 -2.41 16.89 -19.42
CA THR A 411 -3.37 17.51 -20.37
C THR A 411 -3.26 19.04 -20.53
N GLY A 412 -2.38 19.72 -19.79
CA GLY A 412 -2.27 21.18 -19.81
C GLY A 412 -3.43 21.93 -19.14
N VAL A 413 -4.38 21.22 -18.51
CA VAL A 413 -5.53 21.78 -17.77
C VAL A 413 -5.11 22.79 -16.70
N GLN A 414 -3.89 22.69 -16.18
CA GLN A 414 -3.37 23.65 -15.20
C GLN A 414 -3.44 25.11 -15.68
N ASP A 415 -3.21 25.39 -16.96
CA ASP A 415 -3.30 26.75 -17.51
C ASP A 415 -4.73 27.27 -17.54
N VAL A 416 -5.71 26.39 -17.80
CA VAL A 416 -7.15 26.72 -17.83
C VAL A 416 -7.69 27.01 -16.43
N LEU A 417 -7.15 26.34 -15.41
CA LEU A 417 -7.59 26.48 -14.02
C LEU A 417 -6.77 27.51 -13.22
N ARG A 418 -5.83 28.21 -13.85
CA ARG A 418 -4.97 29.19 -13.17
C ARG A 418 -5.80 30.36 -12.66
N GLY A 419 -5.58 30.74 -11.39
CA GLY A 419 -6.28 31.85 -10.74
C GLY A 419 -7.60 31.46 -10.08
N GLU A 420 -7.99 30.19 -10.16
CA GLU A 420 -9.17 29.64 -9.51
C GLU A 420 -8.82 28.96 -8.19
N GLU A 421 -9.82 28.77 -7.35
CA GLU A 421 -9.72 27.86 -6.21
C GLU A 421 -10.05 26.43 -6.68
N VAL A 422 -9.05 25.56 -6.70
CA VAL A 422 -9.11 24.24 -7.32
C VAL A 422 -8.83 23.17 -6.28
N CYS A 423 -9.76 22.24 -6.10
CA CYS A 423 -9.49 21.00 -5.40
C CYS A 423 -8.85 20.00 -6.38
N VAL A 424 -7.67 19.50 -6.04
CA VAL A 424 -6.91 18.55 -6.85
C VAL A 424 -6.80 17.25 -6.08
N LEU A 425 -7.47 16.20 -6.55
CA LEU A 425 -7.28 14.89 -5.95
C LEU A 425 -5.96 14.28 -6.36
N LEU A 426 -5.23 13.82 -5.36
CA LEU A 426 -3.95 13.16 -5.51
C LEU A 426 -4.20 11.69 -5.89
N ASP A 427 -4.14 11.41 -7.20
CA ASP A 427 -4.36 10.08 -7.82
C ASP A 427 -3.10 9.54 -8.53
N GLY A 428 -1.96 10.19 -8.30
CA GLY A 428 -0.64 9.89 -8.86
C GLY A 428 0.37 9.48 -7.77
N ARG A 429 1.67 9.42 -8.13
CA ARG A 429 2.78 9.12 -7.19
C ARG A 429 3.06 10.32 -6.28
N VAL A 430 2.19 10.53 -5.29
CA VAL A 430 2.14 11.67 -4.38
C VAL A 430 3.45 11.89 -3.64
N ALA A 431 3.91 10.90 -2.89
CA ALA A 431 5.07 11.03 -2.02
C ALA A 431 6.32 11.33 -2.83
N ARG A 432 6.50 10.64 -3.96
CA ARG A 432 7.60 10.91 -4.89
C ARG A 432 7.50 12.31 -5.51
N THR A 433 6.30 12.72 -5.95
CA THR A 433 6.10 14.05 -6.57
C THR A 433 6.44 15.16 -5.58
N PHE A 434 5.96 15.04 -4.33
CA PHE A 434 6.25 16.00 -3.28
C PHE A 434 7.73 15.99 -2.90
N ASP A 435 8.36 14.81 -2.82
CA ASP A 435 9.81 14.73 -2.58
C ASP A 435 10.62 15.48 -3.64
N GLU A 436 10.30 15.25 -4.92
CA GLU A 436 10.97 15.90 -6.04
C GLU A 436 10.77 17.42 -6.05
N TRP A 437 9.60 17.92 -5.64
CA TRP A 437 9.33 19.35 -5.52
C TRP A 437 10.08 19.97 -4.34
N LEU A 438 10.00 19.36 -3.16
CA LEU A 438 10.63 19.88 -1.94
C LEU A 438 12.16 19.81 -2.00
N ALA A 439 12.72 18.75 -2.60
CA ALA A 439 14.17 18.58 -2.74
C ALA A 439 14.84 19.68 -3.60
N ARG A 440 14.08 20.36 -4.47
CA ARG A 440 14.58 21.52 -5.24
C ARG A 440 14.71 22.78 -4.37
N GLY A 441 14.10 22.81 -3.20
CA GLY A 441 14.17 23.90 -2.22
C GLY A 441 13.47 25.19 -2.64
N ASP A 442 12.66 25.15 -3.70
CA ASP A 442 11.97 26.31 -4.28
C ASP A 442 10.48 26.41 -3.92
N VAL A 443 9.97 25.39 -3.22
CA VAL A 443 8.58 25.26 -2.77
C VAL A 443 8.53 25.02 -1.25
N THR A 444 7.62 25.70 -0.57
CA THR A 444 7.20 25.33 0.79
C THR A 444 5.79 24.75 0.77
N MET A 445 5.53 23.82 1.69
CA MET A 445 4.28 23.09 1.78
C MET A 445 3.66 23.26 3.17
N THR A 446 2.41 23.70 3.20
CA THR A 446 1.57 23.59 4.39
C THR A 446 0.61 22.42 4.24
N TYR A 447 0.22 21.81 5.37
CA TYR A 447 -0.72 20.70 5.38
C TYR A 447 -1.72 20.78 6.53
N ALA A 448 -2.93 20.30 6.30
CA ALA A 448 -3.90 19.93 7.32
C ALA A 448 -4.20 18.44 7.23
N LEU A 449 -4.44 17.83 8.38
CA LEU A 449 -5.01 16.50 8.49
C LEU A 449 -6.39 16.65 9.10
N ASP A 450 -7.40 16.24 8.35
CA ASP A 450 -8.78 16.17 8.80
C ASP A 450 -9.29 14.73 8.70
N ARG A 451 -10.45 14.47 9.30
CA ARG A 451 -11.10 13.16 9.28
C ARG A 451 -12.54 13.30 8.81
N VAL A 452 -12.88 12.50 7.82
CA VAL A 452 -14.23 12.43 7.28
C VAL A 452 -14.85 11.10 7.62
N SER A 453 -16.00 11.14 8.29
CA SER A 453 -16.79 9.95 8.59
C SER A 453 -17.96 9.83 7.61
N THR A 454 -18.17 8.63 7.08
CA THR A 454 -19.29 8.34 6.19
C THR A 454 -19.99 7.06 6.62
N ASP A 455 -21.32 6.99 6.45
CA ASP A 455 -22.09 5.79 6.76
C ASP A 455 -21.64 4.58 5.91
N ASP A 456 -21.21 4.85 4.67
CA ASP A 456 -20.84 3.81 3.73
C ASP A 456 -19.47 3.17 4.06
N PHE A 457 -18.49 3.97 4.52
CA PHE A 457 -17.07 3.58 4.61
C PHE A 457 -16.41 3.83 5.97
N GLY A 458 -17.11 4.41 6.96
CA GLY A 458 -16.51 4.84 8.22
C GLY A 458 -15.54 6.02 8.06
N ASP A 459 -14.57 6.11 8.98
CA ASP A 459 -13.63 7.23 9.10
C ASP A 459 -12.47 7.10 8.12
N LEU A 460 -12.33 8.02 7.16
CA LEU A 460 -11.15 8.19 6.30
C LEU A 460 -10.37 9.43 6.73
N ASP A 461 -9.05 9.40 6.54
CA ASP A 461 -8.21 10.56 6.78
C ASP A 461 -8.05 11.35 5.47
N VAL A 462 -8.13 12.68 5.60
CA VAL A 462 -8.04 13.63 4.50
C VAL A 462 -6.84 14.53 4.76
N LEU A 463 -5.84 14.40 3.89
CA LEU A 463 -4.68 15.27 3.89
C LEU A 463 -4.90 16.36 2.85
N VAL A 464 -4.93 17.62 3.30
CA VAL A 464 -4.99 18.79 2.43
C VAL A 464 -3.63 19.45 2.44
N PHE A 465 -3.06 19.69 1.27
CA PHE A 465 -1.78 20.37 1.10
C PHE A 465 -1.96 21.65 0.28
N ALA A 466 -1.21 22.68 0.65
CA ALA A 466 -1.03 23.88 -0.14
C ALA A 466 0.44 24.13 -0.38
N LEU A 467 0.76 24.53 -1.61
CA LEU A 467 2.12 24.88 -2.03
C LEU A 467 2.16 26.38 -2.31
N ASP A 468 3.17 27.07 -1.80
CA ASP A 468 3.36 28.51 -2.02
C ASP A 468 3.46 28.90 -3.51
N ARG A 469 3.99 28.00 -4.36
CA ARG A 469 4.10 28.18 -5.81
C ARG A 469 2.82 27.88 -6.60
N LEU A 470 1.81 27.27 -5.99
CA LEU A 470 0.53 26.95 -6.62
C LEU A 470 -0.64 27.59 -5.84
N PRO A 471 -0.71 28.94 -5.77
CA PRO A 471 -1.79 29.61 -5.06
C PRO A 471 -3.14 29.26 -5.69
N GLY A 472 -4.14 29.05 -4.84
CA GLY A 472 -5.49 28.62 -5.25
C GLY A 472 -5.67 27.10 -5.36
N PHE A 473 -4.59 26.32 -5.48
CA PHE A 473 -4.68 24.87 -5.56
C PHE A 473 -4.68 24.27 -4.14
N ARG A 474 -5.61 23.35 -3.90
CA ARG A 474 -5.72 22.52 -2.70
C ARG A 474 -5.52 21.08 -3.13
N LEU A 475 -4.35 20.54 -2.83
CA LEU A 475 -3.99 19.16 -3.15
C LEU A 475 -4.55 18.27 -2.06
N VAL A 476 -5.42 17.33 -2.40
CA VAL A 476 -6.18 16.52 -1.44
C VAL A 476 -5.89 15.05 -1.66
N ALA A 477 -5.35 14.40 -0.63
CA ALA A 477 -5.25 12.94 -0.57
C ALA A 477 -6.29 12.42 0.43
N VAL A 478 -7.11 11.48 -0.02
CA VAL A 478 -8.04 10.75 0.84
C VAL A 478 -7.52 9.33 0.95
N CYS A 479 -7.15 8.92 2.17
CA CYS A 479 -6.43 7.67 2.41
C CYS A 479 -6.84 7.06 3.76
N GLY A 480 -6.33 5.86 4.06
CA GLY A 480 -6.44 5.31 5.40
C GLY A 480 -5.42 5.94 6.36
N THR A 481 -5.58 5.63 7.65
CA THR A 481 -4.82 6.30 8.71
C THR A 481 -3.35 5.91 8.69
N TYR A 482 -3.06 4.64 8.41
CA TYR A 482 -1.70 4.18 8.29
C TYR A 482 -0.98 4.96 7.17
N ALA A 483 -1.55 4.97 5.96
CA ALA A 483 -0.96 5.67 4.82
C ALA A 483 -0.80 7.17 5.05
N ALA A 484 -1.79 7.84 5.67
CA ALA A 484 -1.68 9.25 5.99
C ALA A 484 -0.45 9.54 6.88
N ALA A 485 -0.26 8.73 7.92
CA ALA A 485 0.88 8.84 8.82
C ALA A 485 2.21 8.52 8.12
N MET A 486 2.22 7.52 7.22
CA MET A 486 3.40 7.20 6.41
C MET A 486 3.86 8.39 5.56
N LEU A 487 2.92 9.01 4.83
CA LEU A 487 3.21 10.15 3.98
C LEU A 487 3.71 11.35 4.79
N LEU A 488 2.99 11.72 5.85
CA LEU A 488 3.40 12.85 6.68
C LEU A 488 4.73 12.59 7.42
N GLY A 489 4.92 11.37 7.93
CA GLY A 489 6.16 10.96 8.58
C GLY A 489 7.36 11.07 7.64
N TYR A 490 7.20 10.57 6.41
CA TYR A 490 8.20 10.68 5.35
C TYR A 490 8.54 12.14 5.03
N LEU A 491 7.54 12.96 4.72
CA LEU A 491 7.74 14.34 4.31
C LEU A 491 8.36 15.18 5.43
N LYS A 492 7.93 15.00 6.69
CA LYS A 492 8.48 15.72 7.84
C LYS A 492 9.91 15.31 8.17
N THR A 493 10.21 14.03 8.09
CA THR A 493 11.56 13.51 8.37
C THR A 493 12.55 14.02 7.35
N ARG A 494 12.16 14.01 6.07
CA ARG A 494 13.05 14.35 4.96
C ARG A 494 13.14 15.86 4.69
N HIS A 495 12.06 16.61 4.92
CA HIS A 495 11.95 18.05 4.61
C HIS A 495 11.43 18.89 5.79
N PRO A 496 12.04 18.79 6.99
CA PRO A 496 11.49 19.38 8.22
C PRO A 496 11.34 20.91 8.17
N ALA A 497 12.18 21.61 7.40
CA ALA A 497 12.12 23.06 7.27
C ALA A 497 11.04 23.56 6.28
N LEU A 498 10.59 22.68 5.37
CA LEU A 498 9.74 23.02 4.23
C LEU A 498 8.29 22.55 4.40
N VAL A 499 8.02 21.65 5.36
CA VAL A 499 6.70 21.07 5.61
C VAL A 499 6.16 21.56 6.95
N ARG A 500 5.02 22.27 6.95
CA ARG A 500 4.45 22.89 8.16
C ARG A 500 2.97 22.56 8.34
N PRO A 501 2.49 22.29 9.56
CA PRO A 501 1.07 22.18 9.82
C PRO A 501 0.38 23.54 9.66
N ASP A 502 -0.82 23.54 9.08
CA ASP A 502 -1.75 24.66 9.01
C ASP A 502 -3.17 24.13 9.18
N PRO A 503 -3.69 24.03 10.41
CA PRO A 503 -5.01 23.44 10.67
C PRO A 503 -6.16 24.13 9.92
N GLY A 504 -6.04 25.44 9.66
CA GLY A 504 -7.08 26.20 8.95
C GLY A 504 -7.18 25.88 7.47
N LEU A 505 -6.25 25.08 6.92
CA LEU A 505 -6.24 24.70 5.51
C LEU A 505 -7.41 23.77 5.15
N ALA A 506 -7.92 22.98 6.10
CA ALA A 506 -9.05 22.07 5.90
C ALA A 506 -10.43 22.76 5.99
N ASP A 507 -10.52 23.95 6.60
CA ASP A 507 -11.78 24.64 6.92
C ASP A 507 -12.52 25.22 5.69
N GLY A 508 -12.01 25.02 4.48
CA GLY A 508 -12.61 25.55 3.26
C GLY A 508 -13.87 24.79 2.83
N GLU A 509 -15.03 25.47 2.79
CA GLU A 509 -16.33 24.90 2.37
C GLU A 509 -16.24 24.17 1.01
N ARG A 510 -15.47 24.70 0.06
CA ARG A 510 -15.28 24.09 -1.27
C ARG A 510 -14.47 22.80 -1.25
N THR A 511 -13.46 22.72 -0.37
CA THR A 511 -12.67 21.49 -0.19
C THR A 511 -13.52 20.40 0.45
N ALA A 512 -14.25 20.75 1.52
CA ALA A 512 -15.19 19.84 2.17
C ALA A 512 -16.27 19.33 1.20
N LEU A 513 -16.83 20.22 0.38
CA LEU A 513 -17.82 19.87 -0.65
C LEU A 513 -17.23 18.90 -1.70
N ALA A 514 -16.03 19.20 -2.21
CA ALA A 514 -15.36 18.35 -3.19
C ALA A 514 -15.08 16.96 -2.62
N VAL A 515 -14.55 16.86 -1.39
CA VAL A 515 -14.32 15.59 -0.69
C VAL A 515 -15.63 14.84 -0.49
N ALA A 516 -16.70 15.50 -0.06
CA ALA A 516 -18.00 14.87 0.13
C ALA A 516 -18.55 14.29 -1.18
N ILE A 517 -18.40 14.99 -2.31
CA ILE A 517 -18.84 14.50 -3.62
C ILE A 517 -17.98 13.32 -4.07
N VAL A 518 -16.66 13.42 -3.94
CA VAL A 518 -15.72 12.34 -4.26
C VAL A 518 -16.10 11.07 -3.51
N LEU A 519 -16.25 11.17 -2.20
CA LEU A 519 -16.66 10.06 -1.36
C LEU A 519 -18.04 9.53 -1.71
N ARG A 520 -18.91 10.27 -2.39
CA ARG A 520 -20.24 9.81 -2.80
C ARG A 520 -20.30 9.19 -4.18
N VAL A 521 -19.45 9.58 -5.13
CA VAL A 521 -19.59 9.11 -6.53
C VAL A 521 -18.35 8.46 -7.13
N TRP A 522 -17.17 8.61 -6.53
CA TRP A 522 -15.93 8.01 -7.06
C TRP A 522 -15.81 6.52 -6.73
N SER A 523 -15.01 5.80 -7.52
CA SER A 523 -14.77 4.38 -7.36
C SER A 523 -13.56 4.08 -6.50
N VAL A 524 -12.45 4.80 -6.75
CA VAL A 524 -11.14 4.51 -6.17
C VAL A 524 -10.34 5.78 -5.98
N LEU A 525 -9.52 5.81 -4.93
CA LEU A 525 -8.62 6.89 -4.57
C LEU A 525 -7.18 6.36 -4.58
N GLY A 526 -6.21 7.18 -4.97
CA GLY A 526 -4.80 6.79 -5.08
C GLY A 526 -4.44 6.06 -6.39
N ASN A 527 -3.24 5.47 -6.40
CA ASN A 527 -2.55 4.98 -7.61
C ASN A 527 -3.06 3.65 -8.17
N GLY A 528 -4.31 3.29 -7.93
CA GLY A 528 -4.91 2.08 -8.49
C GLY A 528 -4.82 2.09 -10.01
N HIS A 529 -3.82 1.39 -10.55
CA HIS A 529 -3.69 0.95 -11.94
C HIS A 529 -3.18 1.91 -13.03
N LEU A 530 -2.27 2.84 -12.73
CA LEU A 530 -1.43 3.42 -13.79
C LEU A 530 -0.23 2.51 -14.11
N ARG A 531 -0.51 1.33 -14.66
CA ARG A 531 0.49 0.62 -15.49
C ARG A 531 0.25 1.11 -16.93
N GLY A 532 0.97 2.16 -17.29
CA GLY A 532 1.22 2.51 -18.69
C GLY A 532 2.32 1.62 -19.27
#